data_AF-A0AA39TWE2-F1
#
_entry.id   AF-A0AA39TWE2-F1
#
_cell.length_a   1.000
_cell.length_b   1.000
_cell.length_c   1.000
_cell.angle_alpha   90.00
_cell.angle_beta   90.00
_cell.angle_gamma   90.00
#
_symmetry.space_group_name_H-M   'P 1'
#
loop_
_entity.id
_entity.type
_entity.pdbx_description
1 polymer ?
#
loop_
_entity_poly.entity_id
_entity_poly.type
_entity_poly.pdbx_seq_one_letter_code
_entity_poly.pdbx_strand_id
1 'polypeptide(L)'
;MKYFSVVLPFALLLSLCAATPVQPRQAYDTPTPTLPSSTSSSSATCSCEPRICIQSWPQSCLCANQDKLDCYEKCGGDYPELQSCE
;
A
#
# COMPACT_ATOMS: atom_id res chain seq x y z
N MET A 1 -17.02 -21.63 -49.10
CA MET A 1 -16.90 -20.24 -49.58
C MET A 1 -18.28 -19.61 -49.53
N LYS A 2 -18.64 -18.93 -48.44
CA LYS A 2 -20.02 -18.51 -48.26
C LYS A 2 -20.07 -17.25 -47.40
N TYR A 3 -20.85 -16.28 -47.90
CA TYR A 3 -21.39 -15.11 -47.21
C TYR A 3 -20.45 -13.92 -47.02
N PHE A 4 -20.88 -12.67 -47.15
CA PHE A 4 -21.98 -11.98 -47.83
C PHE A 4 -21.65 -10.50 -47.55
N SER A 5 -22.06 -9.61 -48.43
CA SER A 5 -22.00 -8.16 -48.24
C SER A 5 -22.54 -7.72 -46.89
N VAL A 6 -21.83 -6.83 -46.17
CA VAL A 6 -22.47 -5.73 -45.44
C VAL A 6 -21.54 -4.52 -45.49
N VAL A 7 -21.75 -3.66 -46.49
CA VAL A 7 -21.27 -2.28 -46.48
C VAL A 7 -22.17 -1.54 -45.47
N LEU A 8 -21.77 -1.57 -44.20
CA LEU A 8 -22.47 -0.85 -43.14
C LEU A 8 -22.08 0.64 -43.26
N PRO A 9 -23.06 1.55 -43.43
CA PRO A 9 -22.77 2.93 -43.77
C PRO A 9 -22.09 3.64 -42.61
N PHE A 10 -21.00 4.34 -42.91
CA PHE A 10 -20.17 5.18 -42.02
C PHE A 10 -20.93 6.30 -41.29
N ALA A 11 -22.26 6.39 -41.47
CA ALA A 11 -23.13 7.48 -41.01
C ALA A 11 -23.61 7.33 -39.55
N LEU A 12 -23.27 6.24 -38.85
CA LEU A 12 -23.62 6.04 -37.43
C LEU A 12 -22.62 6.66 -36.43
N LEU A 13 -21.55 7.31 -36.91
CA LEU A 13 -20.48 7.87 -36.07
C LEU A 13 -20.66 9.34 -35.66
N LEU A 14 -21.75 10.02 -36.06
CA LEU A 14 -21.90 11.47 -35.90
C LEU A 14 -22.94 11.94 -34.86
N SER A 15 -23.45 11.06 -34.00
CA SER A 15 -24.58 11.40 -33.12
C SER A 15 -24.34 11.21 -31.61
N LEU A 16 -23.19 11.63 -31.07
CA LEU A 16 -23.02 11.77 -29.62
C LEU A 16 -22.19 13.03 -29.24
N CYS A 17 -22.68 14.21 -29.62
CA CYS A 17 -22.23 15.47 -29.02
C CYS A 17 -23.41 16.12 -28.28
N ALA A 18 -24.11 15.36 -27.44
CA ALA A 18 -25.01 15.97 -26.45
C ALA A 18 -24.13 16.50 -25.31
N ALA A 19 -23.94 17.82 -25.28
CA ALA A 19 -23.30 18.50 -24.16
C ALA A 19 -24.13 18.23 -22.89
N THR A 20 -23.59 17.42 -21.99
CA THR A 20 -24.22 17.17 -20.69
C THR A 20 -24.20 18.46 -19.87
N PRO A 21 -25.27 18.79 -19.14
CA PRO A 21 -25.23 19.90 -18.20
C PRO A 21 -24.15 19.60 -17.16
N VAL A 22 -23.16 20.50 -17.04
CA VAL A 22 -22.12 20.44 -16.01
C VAL A 22 -22.80 20.68 -14.66
N GLN A 23 -23.09 19.60 -13.95
CA GLN A 23 -23.56 19.66 -12.56
C GLN A 23 -22.42 20.29 -11.72
N PRO A 24 -22.68 21.35 -10.94
CA PRO A 24 -21.68 21.87 -10.01
C PRO A 24 -21.31 20.75 -9.03
N ARG A 25 -20.01 20.49 -8.89
CA ARG A 25 -19.47 19.54 -7.91
C ARG A 25 -19.87 20.03 -6.53
N GLN A 26 -20.85 19.38 -5.92
CA GLN A 26 -21.08 19.55 -4.49
C GLN A 26 -19.85 19.01 -3.76
N ALA A 27 -19.34 19.80 -2.81
CA ALA A 27 -18.32 19.35 -1.89
C ALA A 27 -18.98 18.26 -1.02
N TYR A 28 -18.80 17.00 -1.40
CA TYR A 28 -19.11 15.90 -0.53
C TYR A 28 -18.00 15.86 0.52
N ASP A 29 -18.37 16.07 1.78
CA ASP A 29 -17.51 15.76 2.91
C ASP A 29 -17.12 14.29 2.77
N THR A 30 -15.92 14.07 2.26
CA THR A 30 -15.33 12.74 2.21
C THR A 30 -15.14 12.36 3.66
N PRO A 31 -15.81 11.31 4.19
CA PRO A 31 -15.46 10.82 5.50
C PRO A 31 -13.98 10.41 5.38
N THR A 32 -13.11 11.17 6.03
CA THR A 32 -11.72 10.78 6.21
C THR A 32 -11.76 9.34 6.67
N PRO A 33 -11.10 8.39 5.97
CA PRO A 33 -10.94 7.06 6.50
C PRO A 33 -10.29 7.24 7.86
N THR A 34 -11.05 7.02 8.93
CA THR A 34 -10.47 6.89 10.25
C THR A 34 -9.63 5.63 10.12
N LEU A 35 -8.33 5.83 9.83
CA LEU A 35 -7.31 4.81 10.00
C LEU A 35 -7.62 4.17 11.36
N PRO A 36 -7.73 2.84 11.46
CA PRO A 36 -8.06 2.21 12.74
C PRO A 36 -7.11 2.80 13.77
N SER A 37 -7.67 3.65 14.64
CA SER A 37 -6.94 4.18 15.77
C SER A 37 -6.58 2.92 16.53
N SER A 38 -5.29 2.57 16.52
CA SER A 38 -4.73 1.43 17.22
C SER A 38 -5.14 1.58 18.67
N THR A 39 -6.33 1.08 18.98
CA THR A 39 -6.83 0.96 20.32
C THR A 39 -5.94 -0.12 20.84
N SER A 40 -4.87 0.30 21.52
CA SER A 40 -4.09 -0.53 22.42
C SER A 40 -5.05 -1.00 23.51
N SER A 41 -5.94 -1.91 23.13
CA SER A 41 -6.61 -2.85 24.00
C SER A 41 -5.49 -3.46 24.80
N SER A 42 -5.55 -3.36 26.13
CA SER A 42 -4.49 -3.81 27.03
C SER A 42 -4.16 -5.29 26.76
N SER A 43 -3.21 -5.49 25.88
CA SER A 43 -2.64 -6.74 25.42
C SER A 43 -1.17 -6.63 25.80
N ALA A 44 -0.60 -7.69 26.35
CA ALA A 44 0.78 -7.70 26.85
C ALA A 44 1.69 -6.83 25.97
N THR A 45 2.28 -5.79 26.55
CA THR A 45 3.21 -4.90 25.84
C THR A 45 4.27 -5.79 25.19
N CYS A 46 4.26 -5.91 23.86
CA CYS A 46 5.26 -6.75 23.21
C CYS A 46 6.62 -6.06 23.36
N SER A 47 7.51 -6.69 24.13
CA SER A 47 8.85 -6.17 24.40
C SER A 47 9.85 -6.83 23.48
N CYS A 48 10.74 -6.02 22.92
CA CYS A 48 11.89 -6.47 22.17
C CYS A 48 13.14 -6.22 23.02
N GLU A 49 13.69 -7.30 23.56
CA GLU A 49 14.84 -7.23 24.44
C GLU A 49 16.10 -6.89 23.63
N PRO A 50 16.97 -6.02 24.15
CA PRO A 50 18.18 -5.62 23.45
C PRO A 50 19.14 -6.80 23.32
N ARG A 51 19.59 -7.06 22.10
CA ARG A 51 20.66 -8.02 21.82
C ARG A 51 22.04 -7.38 21.92
N ILE A 52 22.97 -8.09 22.54
CA ILE A 52 24.38 -7.73 22.52
C ILE A 52 25.02 -8.26 21.24
N CYS A 53 25.54 -7.36 20.42
CA CYS A 53 26.20 -7.66 19.18
C CYS A 53 27.73 -7.56 19.30
N ILE A 54 28.45 -8.28 18.44
CA ILE A 54 29.90 -8.11 18.30
C ILE A 54 30.16 -6.70 17.78
N GLN A 55 31.08 -5.98 18.40
CA GLN A 55 31.43 -4.61 18.03
C GLN A 55 32.47 -4.57 16.89
N SER A 56 32.21 -5.28 15.81
CA SER A 56 33.07 -5.35 14.62
C SER A 56 32.24 -5.29 13.35
N TRP A 57 32.59 -4.39 12.43
CA TRP A 57 31.91 -4.30 11.14
C TRP A 57 32.38 -5.43 10.20
N PRO A 58 31.49 -6.08 9.43
CA PRO A 58 30.04 -5.83 9.31
C PRO A 58 29.17 -6.62 10.29
N GLN A 59 29.77 -7.42 11.18
CA GLN A 59 29.04 -8.33 12.06
C GLN A 59 28.08 -7.59 13.02
N SER A 60 28.45 -6.40 13.50
CA SER A 60 27.57 -5.55 14.32
C SER A 60 26.28 -5.18 13.58
N CYS A 61 26.40 -4.80 12.30
CA CYS A 61 25.27 -4.40 11.45
C CYS A 61 24.33 -5.57 11.18
N LEU A 62 24.89 -6.71 10.77
CA LEU A 62 24.11 -7.93 10.51
C LEU A 62 23.34 -8.36 11.75
N CYS A 63 23.99 -8.31 12.92
CA CYS A 63 23.36 -8.62 14.20
C CYS A 63 22.23 -7.65 14.55
N ALA A 64 22.43 -6.34 14.37
CA ALA A 64 21.40 -5.33 14.63
C ALA A 64 20.20 -5.46 13.68
N ASN A 65 20.43 -5.79 12.41
CA ASN A 65 19.37 -6.08 11.44
C ASN A 65 18.57 -7.31 11.84
N GLN A 66 19.24 -8.39 12.24
CA GLN A 66 18.56 -9.60 12.69
C GLN A 66 17.74 -9.33 13.96
N ASP A 67 18.23 -8.52 14.88
CA ASP A 67 17.49 -8.17 16.11
C ASP A 67 16.17 -7.42 15.81
N LYS A 68 16.20 -6.51 14.83
CA LYS A 68 15.00 -5.84 14.33
C LYS A 68 14.02 -6.82 13.68
N LEU A 69 14.51 -7.75 12.87
CA LEU A 69 13.69 -8.77 12.22
C LEU A 69 13.05 -9.71 13.24
N ASP A 70 13.83 -10.22 14.19
CA ASP A 70 13.34 -11.09 15.26
C ASP A 70 12.25 -10.39 16.08
N CYS A 71 12.43 -9.10 16.38
CA CYS A 71 11.43 -8.28 17.05
C CYS A 71 10.15 -8.15 16.21
N TYR A 72 10.26 -7.85 14.92
CA TYR A 72 9.13 -7.79 14.01
C TYR A 72 8.40 -9.15 13.87
N GLU A 73 9.13 -10.26 13.82
CA GLU A 73 8.53 -11.60 13.76
C GLU A 73 7.81 -11.95 15.07
N LYS A 74 8.38 -11.58 16.22
CA LYS A 74 7.80 -11.80 17.54
C LYS A 74 6.56 -10.95 17.80
N CYS A 75 6.63 -9.67 17.44
CA CYS A 75 5.67 -8.66 17.85
C CYS A 75 4.74 -8.18 16.73
N GLY A 76 5.08 -8.45 15.47
CA GLY A 76 4.44 -7.82 14.31
C GLY A 76 4.78 -6.33 14.22
N GLY A 77 3.89 -5.58 13.56
CA GLY A 77 4.01 -4.13 13.38
C GLY A 77 4.42 -3.74 11.97
N ASP A 78 5.05 -2.57 11.83
CA ASP A 78 5.63 -2.14 10.57
C ASP A 78 6.95 -2.86 10.32
N TYR A 79 7.22 -3.20 9.05
CA TYR A 79 8.49 -3.85 8.68
C TYR A 79 9.67 -2.93 9.01
N PRO A 80 10.71 -3.42 9.70
CA PRO A 80 11.79 -2.57 10.16
C PRO A 80 12.68 -2.09 9.02
N GLU A 81 13.16 -0.86 9.12
CA GLU A 81 14.26 -0.38 8.27
C GLU A 81 15.56 -1.09 8.64
N LEU A 82 16.21 -1.70 7.65
CA LEU A 82 17.47 -2.43 7.78
C LEU A 82 18.62 -1.61 7.20
N GLN A 83 19.80 -1.76 7.79
CA GLN A 83 21.02 -1.12 7.31
C GLN A 83 21.68 -1.95 6.20
N SER A 84 22.34 -1.27 5.25
CA SER A 84 23.33 -1.87 4.37
C SER A 84 24.60 -2.20 5.15
N CYS A 85 25.00 -3.46 5.15
CA CYS A 85 26.12 -3.97 5.95
C CYS A 85 27.38 -4.29 5.13
N GLU A 86 27.53 -3.63 3.99
CA GLU A 86 28.71 -3.76 3.11
C GLU A 86 30.01 -3.17 3.68
#